data_AF-G7YQ91-F1
#
_entry.id   AF-G7YQ91-F1
#
_cell.length_a   1.000
_cell.length_b   1.000
_cell.length_c   1.000
_cell.angle_alpha   90.00
_cell.angle_beta   90.00
_cell.angle_gamma   90.00
#
_symmetry.space_group_name_H-M   'P 1'
#
loop_
_entity.id
_entity.type
_entity.pdbx_description
1 polymer ?
#
loop_
_entity_poly.entity_id
_entity_poly.type
_entity_poly.pdbx_seq_one_letter_code
_entity_poly.pdbx_strand_id
1 'polypeptide(L)'
;MKIDRRKIVNRCGYDQNECMLLAKRLAACPDDTLISELKQISVWNYGKCELGLWVDVLDRLDAILEHAVTKVGRWMLRLDLPENASLVDDVVTILEFTGHLIEHSIYRYLYGSWNHILALFGSENMDILLAVLGLAYNFR
;
A
#
# COMPACT_ATOMS: atom_id res chain seq x y z
N MET A 1 -7.51 9.08 -0.06
CA MET A 1 -6.92 9.74 -1.25
C MET A 1 -8.04 10.21 -2.19
N LYS A 2 -7.74 10.80 -3.36
CA LYS A 2 -8.77 11.21 -4.32
C LYS A 2 -8.33 10.84 -5.73
N ILE A 3 -8.80 9.69 -6.21
CA ILE A 3 -8.58 9.25 -7.58
C ILE A 3 -9.45 10.08 -8.54
N ASP A 4 -8.85 10.50 -9.66
CA ASP A 4 -9.56 11.19 -10.74
C ASP A 4 -10.46 10.20 -11.47
N ARG A 5 -11.69 10.06 -10.96
CA ARG A 5 -12.71 9.12 -11.44
C ARG A 5 -13.08 9.29 -12.92
N ARG A 6 -12.72 10.43 -13.54
CA ARG A 6 -12.96 10.67 -14.98
C ARG A 6 -12.05 9.85 -15.89
N LYS A 7 -10.94 9.32 -15.36
CA LYS A 7 -9.96 8.52 -16.10
C LYS A 7 -10.17 7.01 -15.99
N ILE A 8 -11.16 6.58 -15.22
CA ILE A 8 -11.51 5.15 -15.09
C ILE A 8 -12.24 4.75 -16.39
N VAL A 9 -11.50 4.14 -17.31
CA VAL A 9 -12.07 3.55 -18.52
C VAL A 9 -12.08 2.04 -18.31
N ASN A 10 -13.27 1.48 -18.08
CA ASN A 10 -13.46 0.06 -17.78
C ASN A 10 -13.24 -0.79 -19.06
N ARG A 11 -11.97 -1.10 -19.35
CA ARG A 11 -11.52 -1.90 -20.53
C ARG A 11 -10.60 -3.04 -20.10
N CYS A 12 -10.82 -3.63 -18.94
CA CYS A 12 -10.06 -4.80 -18.52
C CYS A 12 -10.47 -6.04 -19.32
N GLY A 13 -9.50 -6.74 -19.92
CA GLY A 13 -9.68 -8.04 -20.58
C GLY A 13 -9.47 -9.26 -19.65
N TYR A 14 -9.16 -9.04 -18.37
CA TYR A 14 -8.96 -10.09 -17.36
C TYR A 14 -10.24 -10.35 -16.55
N ASP A 15 -10.43 -11.58 -16.07
CA ASP A 15 -11.40 -11.85 -15.00
C ASP A 15 -10.86 -11.29 -13.67
N GLN A 16 -11.59 -10.35 -13.09
CA GLN A 16 -11.20 -9.62 -11.89
C GLN A 16 -12.11 -9.92 -10.69
N ASN A 17 -12.99 -10.92 -10.79
CA ASN A 17 -14.02 -11.14 -9.77
C ASN A 17 -13.45 -11.36 -8.37
N GLU A 18 -12.39 -12.17 -8.26
CA GLU A 18 -11.74 -12.44 -6.97
C GLU A 18 -11.06 -11.20 -6.40
N CYS A 19 -10.33 -10.44 -7.24
CA CYS A 19 -9.71 -9.17 -6.84
C CYS A 19 -10.77 -8.16 -6.41
N MET A 20 -11.90 -8.08 -7.12
CA MET A 20 -12.99 -7.18 -6.78
C MET A 20 -13.64 -7.57 -5.45
N LEU A 21 -13.86 -8.86 -5.21
CA LEU A 21 -14.42 -9.35 -3.94
C LEU A 21 -13.48 -9.06 -2.78
N LEU A 22 -12.18 -9.32 -2.95
CA LEU A 22 -11.17 -9.03 -1.94
C LEU A 22 -11.06 -7.52 -1.66
N ALA A 23 -10.95 -6.70 -2.71
CA ALA A 23 -10.88 -5.25 -2.57
C ALA A 23 -12.10 -4.69 -1.83
N LYS A 24 -13.32 -5.17 -2.15
CA LYS A 24 -14.54 -4.81 -1.42
C LYS A 24 -14.51 -5.24 0.04
N ARG A 25 -14.05 -6.47 0.33
CA ARG A 25 -13.94 -6.99 1.69
C ARG A 25 -12.98 -6.14 2.53
N LEU A 26 -11.79 -5.87 2.00
CA LEU A 26 -10.78 -5.05 2.67
C LEU A 26 -11.23 -3.60 2.79
N ALA A 27 -11.90 -3.03 1.78
CA ALA A 27 -12.42 -1.66 1.85
C ALA A 27 -13.49 -1.51 2.96
N ALA A 28 -14.29 -2.55 3.20
CA ALA A 28 -15.37 -2.54 4.19
C ALA A 28 -14.94 -3.00 5.60
N CYS A 29 -13.75 -3.58 5.77
CA CYS A 29 -13.32 -4.05 7.09
C CYS A 29 -12.96 -2.87 8.02
N PRO A 30 -13.20 -3.00 9.34
CA PRO A 30 -12.80 -1.99 10.33
C PRO A 30 -11.30 -1.66 10.30
N ASP A 31 -10.93 -0.40 10.58
CA ASP A 31 -9.53 0.08 10.54
C ASP A 31 -8.59 -0.69 11.47
N ASP A 32 -9.07 -1.10 12.64
CA ASP A 32 -8.33 -1.89 13.63
C ASP A 32 -8.03 -3.32 13.15
N THR A 33 -8.78 -3.83 12.18
CA THR A 33 -8.60 -5.18 11.62
C THR A 33 -7.89 -5.19 10.27
N LEU A 34 -7.78 -4.04 9.59
CA LEU A 34 -7.29 -3.95 8.22
C LEU A 34 -5.89 -4.55 8.08
N ILE A 35 -4.95 -4.15 8.94
CA ILE A 35 -3.57 -4.66 8.86
C ILE A 35 -3.51 -6.16 9.14
N SER A 36 -4.29 -6.65 10.10
CA SER A 36 -4.35 -8.09 10.39
C SER A 36 -4.87 -8.91 9.21
N GLU A 37 -5.86 -8.38 8.47
CA GLU A 37 -6.35 -8.98 7.22
C GLU A 37 -5.28 -8.98 6.12
N LEU A 38 -4.53 -7.88 5.96
CA LEU A 38 -3.43 -7.80 4.99
C LEU A 38 -2.33 -8.81 5.29
N LYS A 39 -1.98 -9.01 6.57
CA LYS A 39 -0.98 -10.02 7.00
C LYS A 39 -1.34 -11.45 6.62
N GLN A 40 -2.61 -11.76 6.39
CA GLN A 40 -3.02 -13.08 5.91
C GLN A 40 -2.68 -13.31 4.42
N ILE A 41 -2.31 -12.25 3.69
CA ILE A 41 -2.00 -12.29 2.26
C ILE A 41 -0.47 -12.27 2.08
N SER A 42 0.17 -13.40 2.38
CA SER A 42 1.62 -13.58 2.16
C SER A 42 1.98 -14.02 0.73
N VAL A 43 0.99 -14.50 -0.03
CA VAL A 43 1.14 -14.93 -1.41
C VAL A 43 -0.04 -14.39 -2.23
N TRP A 44 0.26 -13.78 -3.37
CA TRP A 44 -0.76 -13.29 -4.28
C TRP A 44 -1.33 -14.44 -5.12
N ASN A 45 -2.49 -14.94 -4.70
CA ASN A 45 -3.22 -16.02 -5.40
C ASN A 45 -4.38 -15.50 -6.24
N TYR A 46 -4.46 -14.18 -6.43
CA TYR A 46 -5.54 -13.54 -7.18
C TYR A 46 -5.08 -13.24 -8.61
N GLY A 47 -6.01 -13.29 -9.56
CA GLY A 47 -5.72 -12.95 -10.96
C GLY A 47 -5.21 -11.51 -11.15
N LYS A 48 -4.74 -11.21 -12.37
CA LYS A 48 -4.31 -9.85 -12.72
C LYS A 48 -5.51 -8.89 -12.72
N CYS A 49 -5.33 -7.68 -12.19
CA CYS A 49 -6.44 -6.72 -12.05
C CYS A 49 -6.06 -5.27 -12.37
N GLU A 50 -7.05 -4.38 -12.43
CA GLU A 50 -6.85 -2.94 -12.57
C GLU A 50 -6.56 -2.37 -11.19
N LEU A 51 -5.50 -1.55 -11.06
CA LEU A 51 -5.19 -0.90 -9.80
C LEU A 51 -6.35 -0.02 -9.30
N GLY A 52 -7.18 0.49 -10.22
CA GLY A 52 -8.37 1.26 -9.90
C GLY A 52 -9.45 0.52 -9.10
N LEU A 53 -9.42 -0.82 -9.01
CA LEU A 53 -10.34 -1.56 -8.13
C LEU A 53 -10.00 -1.38 -6.65
N TRP A 54 -8.77 -0.98 -6.35
CA TRP A 54 -8.21 -0.95 -5.00
C TRP A 54 -8.19 0.45 -4.40
N VAL A 55 -8.84 1.44 -5.05
CA VAL A 55 -8.87 2.86 -4.62
C VAL A 55 -9.17 2.97 -3.13
N ASP A 56 -10.29 2.41 -2.68
CA ASP A 56 -10.76 2.61 -1.30
C ASP A 56 -9.84 1.94 -0.27
N VAL A 57 -9.16 0.85 -0.64
CA VAL A 57 -8.16 0.19 0.21
C VAL A 57 -6.89 1.04 0.25
N LEU A 58 -6.34 1.38 -0.91
CA LEU A 58 -5.10 2.16 -1.04
C LEU A 58 -5.22 3.53 -0.37
N ASP A 59 -6.38 4.15 -0.43
CA ASP A 59 -6.68 5.42 0.23
C ASP A 59 -6.54 5.35 1.76
N ARG A 60 -6.87 4.20 2.37
CA ARG A 60 -6.73 3.96 3.80
C ARG A 60 -5.28 3.66 4.17
N LEU A 61 -4.59 2.88 3.35
CA LEU A 61 -3.16 2.59 3.56
C LEU A 61 -2.32 3.86 3.43
N ASP A 62 -2.67 4.74 2.49
CA ASP A 62 -2.02 6.03 2.27
C ASP A 62 -2.06 6.92 3.52
N ALA A 63 -3.18 6.96 4.24
CA ALA A 63 -3.29 7.72 5.48
C ALA A 63 -2.35 7.21 6.59
N ILE A 64 -2.13 5.90 6.65
CA ILE A 64 -1.18 5.27 7.58
C ILE A 64 0.25 5.64 7.17
N LEU A 65 0.56 5.57 5.88
CA LEU A 65 1.88 5.97 5.35
C LEU A 65 2.15 7.46 5.60
N GLU A 66 1.18 8.34 5.37
CA GLU A 66 1.28 9.78 5.64
C GLU A 66 1.62 10.06 7.12
N HIS A 67 0.95 9.35 8.03
CA HIS A 67 1.23 9.44 9.46
C HIS A 67 2.64 8.96 9.81
N ALA A 68 3.06 7.82 9.24
CA ALA A 68 4.38 7.23 9.47
C ALA A 68 5.52 8.14 9.00
N VAL A 69 5.39 8.78 7.85
CA VAL A 69 6.44 9.65 7.27
C VAL A 69 6.42 11.08 7.81
N THR A 70 5.52 11.40 8.74
CA THR A 70 5.48 12.72 9.37
C THR A 70 6.82 12.97 10.08
N LYS A 71 7.46 14.11 9.79
CA LYS A 71 8.75 14.44 10.41
C LYS A 71 8.58 14.79 11.89
N VAL A 72 9.42 14.19 12.73
CA VAL A 72 9.56 14.54 14.13
C VAL A 72 10.96 15.13 14.32
N GLY A 73 11.03 16.42 14.61
CA GLY A 73 12.30 17.14 14.61
C GLY A 73 12.86 17.36 13.21
N ARG A 74 14.19 17.39 13.08
CA ARG A 74 14.85 17.83 11.83
C ARG A 74 15.03 16.70 10.80
N TRP A 75 15.27 15.46 11.25
CA TRP A 75 15.70 14.36 10.37
C TRP A 75 14.98 13.04 10.58
N MET A 76 14.19 12.90 11.64
CA MET A 76 13.60 11.62 12.04
C MET A 76 12.15 11.51 11.55
N LEU A 77 11.74 10.33 11.09
CA LEU A 77 10.35 10.05 10.78
C LEU A 77 9.62 9.63 12.05
N ARG A 78 8.31 9.85 12.09
CA ARG A 78 7.49 9.44 13.24
C ARG A 78 7.61 7.94 13.52
N LEU A 79 7.66 7.12 12.48
CA LEU A 79 7.79 5.67 12.61
C LEU A 79 9.10 5.22 13.28
N ASP A 80 10.16 6.03 13.22
CA ASP A 80 11.46 5.72 13.82
C ASP A 80 11.48 5.94 15.35
N LEU A 81 10.44 6.56 15.91
CA LEU A 81 10.34 6.74 17.35
C LEU A 81 10.17 5.37 18.04
N PRO A 82 10.86 5.11 19.15
CA PRO A 82 10.86 3.80 19.81
C PRO A 82 9.46 3.37 20.30
N GLU A 83 8.59 4.33 20.64
CA GLU A 83 7.20 4.06 21.01
C GLU A 83 6.31 3.58 19.84
N ASN A 84 6.76 3.72 18.59
CA ASN A 84 6.00 3.38 17.38
C ASN A 84 6.44 2.05 16.75
N ALA A 85 6.96 1.12 17.54
CA ALA A 85 7.40 -0.20 17.04
C ALA A 85 6.27 -0.97 16.31
N SER A 86 5.00 -0.84 16.73
CA SER A 86 3.88 -1.45 16.01
C SER A 86 3.63 -0.81 14.64
N LEU A 87 3.84 0.50 14.53
CA LEU A 87 3.67 1.23 13.27
C LEU A 87 4.70 0.79 12.22
N VAL A 88 5.90 0.42 12.64
CA VAL A 88 6.92 -0.17 11.75
C VAL A 88 6.37 -1.43 11.08
N ASP A 89 5.85 -2.37 11.88
CA ASP A 89 5.29 -3.64 11.39
C ASP A 89 4.06 -3.43 10.49
N ASP A 90 3.21 -2.45 10.82
CA ASP A 90 2.08 -2.06 9.99
C ASP A 90 2.54 -1.51 8.63
N VAL A 91 3.55 -0.62 8.61
CA VAL A 91 4.11 -0.05 7.38
C VAL A 91 4.79 -1.12 6.51
N VAL A 92 5.56 -2.04 7.11
CA VAL A 92 6.15 -3.17 6.39
C VAL A 92 5.05 -4.00 5.71
N THR A 93 4.00 -4.36 6.45
CA THR A 93 2.85 -5.11 5.91
C THR A 93 2.21 -4.36 4.73
N ILE A 94 2.01 -3.04 4.86
CA ILE A 94 1.44 -2.21 3.79
C ILE A 94 2.31 -2.24 2.54
N LEU A 95 3.62 -2.09 2.70
CA LEU A 95 4.57 -2.05 1.58
C LEU A 95 4.64 -3.39 0.84
N GLU A 96 4.68 -4.50 1.58
CA GLU A 96 4.70 -5.86 1.00
C GLU A 96 3.40 -6.16 0.24
N PHE A 97 2.25 -5.89 0.86
CA PHE A 97 0.94 -6.03 0.20
C PHE A 97 0.86 -5.16 -1.05
N THR A 98 1.27 -3.89 -0.97
CA THR A 98 1.28 -2.98 -2.11
C THR A 98 2.23 -3.50 -3.19
N GLY A 99 3.36 -4.10 -2.82
CA GLY A 99 4.30 -4.73 -3.74
C GLY A 99 3.64 -5.82 -4.56
N HIS A 100 2.97 -6.76 -3.88
CA HIS A 100 2.21 -7.83 -4.53
C HIS A 100 1.11 -7.31 -5.45
N LEU A 101 0.35 -6.32 -4.97
CA LEU A 101 -0.74 -5.72 -5.73
C LEU A 101 -0.22 -5.05 -7.02
N ILE A 102 0.85 -4.25 -6.92
CA ILE A 102 1.43 -3.52 -8.05
C ILE A 102 1.97 -4.48 -9.12
N GLU A 103 2.65 -5.55 -8.72
CA GLU A 103 3.15 -6.59 -9.62
C GLU A 103 2.01 -7.23 -10.45
N HIS A 104 0.85 -7.46 -9.81
CA HIS A 104 -0.32 -8.10 -10.41
C HIS A 104 -1.37 -7.09 -10.92
N SER A 105 -1.00 -5.81 -11.07
CA SER A 105 -1.89 -4.77 -11.55
C SER A 105 -1.51 -4.23 -12.93
N ILE A 106 -2.53 -3.91 -13.73
CA ILE A 106 -2.43 -2.98 -14.86
C ILE A 106 -2.74 -1.56 -14.40
N TYR A 107 -2.37 -0.59 -15.24
CA TYR A 107 -2.53 0.84 -14.96
C TYR A 107 -1.84 1.29 -13.67
N ARG A 108 -0.64 0.74 -13.40
CA ARG A 108 0.19 1.06 -12.22
C ARG A 108 0.53 2.54 -12.09
N TYR A 109 0.49 3.30 -13.19
CA TYR A 109 0.65 4.76 -13.20
C TYR A 109 -0.42 5.51 -12.38
N LEU A 110 -1.51 4.83 -11.99
CA LEU A 110 -2.52 5.37 -11.09
C LEU A 110 -2.05 5.40 -9.63
N TYR A 111 -0.94 4.75 -9.28
CA TYR A 111 -0.39 4.76 -7.93
C TYR A 111 0.10 6.15 -7.54
N GLY A 112 -0.52 6.74 -6.51
CA GLY A 112 -0.31 8.13 -6.09
C GLY A 112 0.62 8.34 -4.90
N SER A 113 0.93 7.31 -4.11
CA SER A 113 1.64 7.44 -2.82
C SER A 113 3.17 7.48 -2.94
N TRP A 114 3.71 7.73 -4.14
CA TRP A 114 5.16 7.65 -4.38
C TRP A 114 5.99 8.58 -3.48
N ASN A 115 5.45 9.73 -3.10
CA ASN A 115 6.13 10.65 -2.17
C ASN A 115 6.34 10.04 -0.77
N HIS A 116 5.39 9.24 -0.28
CA HIS A 116 5.55 8.54 1.00
C HIS A 116 6.61 7.46 0.88
N ILE A 117 6.61 6.69 -0.22
CA ILE A 117 7.66 5.69 -0.50
C ILE A 117 9.05 6.34 -0.54
N LEU A 118 9.18 7.49 -1.20
CA LEU A 118 10.43 8.25 -1.23
C LEU A 118 10.85 8.73 0.16
N ALA A 119 9.91 9.20 0.98
CA ALA A 119 10.21 9.66 2.33
C ALA A 119 10.68 8.51 3.24
N LEU A 120 10.13 7.30 3.08
CA LEU A 120 10.51 6.11 3.85
C LEU A 120 11.95 5.64 3.62
N PHE A 121 12.60 6.04 2.51
CA PHE A 121 14.05 5.83 2.37
C PHE A 121 14.89 6.59 3.42
N GLY A 122 14.29 7.57 4.11
CA GLY A 122 14.91 8.28 5.23
C GLY A 122 14.77 7.56 6.58
N SER A 123 14.10 6.41 6.63
CA SER A 123 13.92 5.59 7.84
C SER A 123 15.25 5.08 8.38
N GLU A 124 15.38 5.01 9.70
CA GLU A 124 16.53 4.37 10.39
C GLU A 124 16.30 2.86 10.53
N ASN A 125 15.06 2.40 10.38
CA ASN A 125 14.70 0.99 10.46
C ASN A 125 15.01 0.22 9.14
N MET A 126 15.78 -0.86 9.25
CA MET A 126 16.21 -1.68 8.09
C MET A 126 15.10 -2.48 7.43
N ASP A 127 14.09 -2.94 8.19
CA ASP A 127 12.97 -3.71 7.64
C ASP A 127 12.10 -2.81 6.74
N ILE A 128 11.92 -1.55 7.15
CA ILE A 128 11.26 -0.51 6.32
C ILE A 128 12.05 -0.30 5.03
N LEU A 129 13.36 -0.10 5.11
CA LEU A 129 14.19 0.13 3.92
C LEU A 129 14.13 -1.06 2.95
N LEU A 130 14.13 -2.29 3.46
CA LEU A 130 14.01 -3.50 2.66
C LEU A 130 12.65 -3.58 1.96
N ALA A 131 11.55 -3.33 2.69
CA ALA A 131 10.21 -3.36 2.13
C ALA A 131 9.99 -2.25 1.08
N VAL A 132 10.53 -1.05 1.32
CA VAL A 132 10.50 0.07 0.36
C VAL A 132 11.25 -0.31 -0.93
N LEU A 133 12.43 -0.91 -0.82
CA LEU A 133 13.20 -1.38 -1.98
C LEU A 133 12.43 -2.45 -2.77
N GLY A 134 11.79 -3.40 -2.08
CA GLY A 134 10.97 -4.43 -2.69
C GLY A 134 9.82 -3.84 -3.50
N LEU A 135 9.07 -2.91 -2.92
CA LEU A 135 7.99 -2.21 -3.63
C LEU A 135 8.53 -1.38 -4.81
N ALA A 136 9.60 -0.61 -4.60
CA ALA A 136 10.17 0.26 -5.63
C ALA A 136 10.62 -0.54 -6.87
N TYR A 137 11.14 -1.75 -6.68
CA TYR A 137 11.54 -2.64 -7.78
C TYR A 137 10.35 -3.06 -8.67
N ASN A 138 9.15 -3.20 -8.10
CA ASN A 138 7.95 -3.61 -8.83
C ASN A 138 7.37 -2.52 -9.76
N PHE A 139 7.88 -1.29 -9.67
CA PHE A 139 7.51 -0.19 -10.57
C PHE A 139 8.34 -0.12 -11.87
N ARG A 140 9.20 -1.13 -12.14
CA ARG A 140 9.93 -1.26 -13.40
C ARG A 140 9.02 -1.57 -14.61
#